data_AF-A0A919X4Q6-F1
#
_entry.id   AF-A0A919X4Q6-F1
#
_cell.length_a   1.000
_cell.length_b   1.000
_cell.length_c   1.000
_cell.angle_alpha   90.00
_cell.angle_beta   90.00
_cell.angle_gamma   90.00
#
_symmetry.space_group_name_H-M   'P 1'
#
loop_
_entity.id
_entity.type
_entity.pdbx_description
1 polymer ?
#
loop_
_entity_poly.entity_id
_entity_poly.type
_entity_poly.pdbx_seq_one_letter_code
_entity_poly.pdbx_strand_id
1 'polypeptide(L)' 'MSESSKKPMMPNKVVEVMVDSIFRKNGVKPEEVKNTLSEKQREMLREMVTDLKQQVEEFQKNNASEKKE' A
#
# COMPACT_ATOMS: atom_id res chain seq x y z
N MET A 1 26.91 -1.94 -18.71
CA MET A 1 25.68 -1.12 -18.62
C MET A 1 24.58 -2.06 -18.18
N SER A 2 24.23 -2.07 -16.90
CA SER A 2 23.32 -3.07 -16.32
C SER A 2 21.88 -2.64 -16.54
N GLU A 3 21.10 -3.50 -17.19
CA GLU A 3 19.69 -3.29 -17.48
C GLU A 3 18.92 -2.96 -16.19
N SER A 4 18.25 -1.81 -16.24
CA SER A 4 17.39 -1.30 -15.19
C SER A 4 16.32 -2.34 -14.83
N SER A 5 16.28 -2.71 -13.56
CA SER A 5 15.26 -3.57 -12.97
C SER A 5 13.87 -2.95 -13.16
N LYS A 6 13.19 -3.30 -14.26
CA LYS A 6 11.77 -3.00 -14.47
C LYS A 6 10.99 -3.79 -13.42
N LYS A 7 10.66 -3.14 -12.28
CA LYS A 7 9.63 -3.66 -11.38
C LYS A 7 8.39 -3.94 -12.23
N PRO A 8 7.76 -5.13 -12.13
CA PRO A 8 6.53 -5.39 -12.85
C PRO A 8 5.50 -4.36 -12.40
N MET A 9 5.17 -3.44 -13.31
CA MET A 9 4.15 -2.43 -13.08
C MET A 9 2.82 -3.16 -13.14
N MET A 10 2.32 -3.59 -11.97
CA MET A 10 0.98 -4.14 -11.83
C MET A 10 -0.01 -3.19 -12.51
N PRO A 11 -0.97 -3.70 -13.31
CA PRO A 11 -1.96 -2.84 -13.92
C PRO A 11 -2.72 -2.06 -12.84
N ASN A 12 -2.83 -0.74 -12.99
CA ASN A 12 -3.48 0.13 -11.99
C ASN A 12 -4.87 -0.38 -11.57
N LYS A 13 -5.61 -0.98 -12.51
CA LYS A 13 -6.94 -1.57 -12.27
C LYS A 13 -6.92 -2.76 -11.29
N VAL A 14 -5.85 -3.54 -11.26
CA VAL A 14 -5.67 -4.63 -10.30
C VAL A 14 -5.44 -4.07 -8.89
N VAL A 15 -4.64 -3.01 -8.79
CA VAL A 15 -4.40 -2.30 -7.53
C VAL A 15 -5.69 -1.70 -7.00
N GLU A 16 -6.48 -1.04 -7.85
CA GLU A 16 -7.79 -0.50 -7.49
C GLU A 16 -8.74 -1.57 -6.94
N VAL A 17 -8.85 -2.73 -7.60
CA VAL A 17 -9.70 -3.84 -7.13
C VAL A 17 -9.22 -4.39 -5.79
N MET A 18 -7.90 -4.50 -5.58
CA MET A 18 -7.35 -4.95 -4.29
C MET A 18 -7.66 -3.95 -3.17
N VAL A 19 -7.46 -2.66 -3.41
CA VAL A 19 -7.76 -1.60 -2.45
C VAL A 19 -9.24 -1.58 -2.10
N ASP A 20 -10.11 -1.65 -3.11
CA ASP A 20 -11.56 -1.72 -2.91
C ASP A 20 -11.97 -2.97 -2.12
N SER A 21 -11.37 -4.12 -2.41
CA SER A 21 -11.64 -5.34 -1.66
C SER A 21 -11.18 -5.24 -0.21
N ILE A 22 -10.02 -4.64 0.06
CA ILE A 22 -9.50 -4.46 1.42
C ILE A 22 -10.41 -3.54 2.21
N PHE A 23 -10.80 -2.38 1.65
CA PHE A 23 -11.72 -1.48 2.34
C PHE A 23 -13.06 -2.14 2.62
N ARG A 24 -13.68 -2.81 1.62
CA ARG A 24 -14.95 -3.52 1.82
C ARG A 24 -14.87 -4.61 2.88
N LYS A 25 -13.78 -5.39 2.92
CA LYS A 25 -13.56 -6.43 3.95
C LYS A 25 -13.46 -5.86 5.36
N ASN A 26 -13.02 -4.62 5.50
CA ASN A 26 -12.91 -3.91 6.77
C ASN A 26 -14.13 -3.01 7.06
N GLY A 27 -15.26 -3.22 6.35
CA GLY A 27 -16.49 -2.46 6.56
C GLY A 27 -16.45 -1.01 6.05
N VAL A 28 -15.40 -0.64 5.32
CA VAL A 28 -15.25 0.69 4.73
C VAL A 28 -15.84 0.68 3.33
N LYS A 29 -16.81 1.56 3.07
CA LYS A 29 -17.38 1.76 1.73
C LYS A 29 -16.66 2.92 1.04
N PRO A 30 -15.82 2.66 0.02
CA PRO A 30 -14.97 3.70 -0.58
C PRO A 30 -15.75 4.91 -1.10
N GLU A 31 -16.96 4.67 -1.62
CA GLU A 31 -17.87 5.70 -2.16
C GLU A 31 -18.38 6.67 -1.09
N GLU A 32 -18.60 6.17 0.14
CA GLU A 32 -19.06 6.99 1.26
C GLU A 32 -17.91 7.81 1.87
N VAL A 33 -16.68 7.32 1.75
CA VAL A 33 -15.51 7.86 2.46
C VAL A 33 -14.78 8.92 1.63
N LYS A 34 -14.72 8.77 0.30
CA LYS A 34 -14.01 9.71 -0.60
C LYS A 34 -14.51 11.15 -0.50
N ASN A 35 -15.79 11.36 -0.17
CA ASN A 35 -16.41 12.69 -0.08
C ASN A 35 -16.65 13.18 1.36
N THR A 36 -16.35 12.36 2.37
CA THR A 36 -16.67 12.68 3.79
C THR A 36 -15.44 12.87 4.67
N LEU A 37 -14.24 12.55 4.17
CA LEU A 37 -12.99 12.79 4.91
C LEU A 37 -12.59 14.26 4.88
N SER A 38 -12.49 14.86 6.07
CA SER A 38 -11.82 16.15 6.27
C SER A 38 -10.33 16.08 5.90
N GLU A 39 -9.73 17.22 5.56
CA GLU A 39 -8.29 17.31 5.22
C GLU A 39 -7.40 16.68 6.29
N LYS A 40 -7.66 16.97 7.57
CA LYS A 40 -6.92 16.37 8.69
C LYS A 40 -7.03 14.84 8.73
N GLN A 41 -8.20 14.29 8.44
CA GLN A 41 -8.38 12.83 8.40
C GLN A 41 -7.66 12.19 7.20
N ARG A 42 -7.61 12.88 6.05
CA ARG A 42 -6.84 12.44 4.88
C ARG A 42 -5.35 12.40 5.20
N GLU A 43 -4.85 13.43 5.88
CA GLU A 43 -3.45 13.53 6.29
C GLU A 43 -3.06 12.40 7.25
N MET A 44 -3.85 12.15 8.30
CA MET A 44 -3.61 11.03 9.22
C MET A 44 -3.63 9.67 8.52
N LEU A 45 -4.57 9.45 7.59
CA LEU A 45 -4.63 8.20 6.83
C LEU A 45 -3.38 8.02 5.96
N ARG A 46 -2.88 9.11 5.37
CA ARG A 46 -1.66 9.11 4.55
C ARG A 46 -0.42 8.77 5.37
N GLU A 47 -0.28 9.34 6.56
CA GLU A 47 0.82 9.03 7.47
C GLU A 47 0.79 7.55 7.87
N MET A 48 -0.36 7.05 8.35
CA MET A 48 -0.51 5.65 8.73
C MET A 48 -0.16 4.66 7.60
N VAL A 49 -0.59 4.94 6.37
CA VAL A 49 -0.26 4.08 5.22
C VAL A 49 1.22 4.16 4.84
N THR A 50 1.84 5.33 5.03
CA THR A 50 3.28 5.51 4.79
C THR A 50 4.09 4.70 5.80
N ASP A 51 3.73 4.77 7.07
CA ASP A 51 4.38 4.00 8.14
C ASP A 51 4.20 2.49 7.92
N LEU A 52 3.00 2.05 7.54
CA LEU A 52 2.75 0.64 7.22
C LEU A 52 3.60 0.17 6.03
N LYS A 53 3.75 1.00 4.99
CA LYS A 53 4.61 0.69 3.86
C LYS A 53 6.06 0.52 4.31
N GLN A 54 6.56 1.42 5.17
CA GLN A 54 7.91 1.31 5.70
C GLN A 54 8.10 0.02 6.50
N GLN A 55 7.17 -0.32 7.38
CA GLN A 55 7.22 -1.57 8.17
C GLN A 55 7.23 -2.81 7.28
N VAL A 56 6.47 -2.82 6.17
CA VAL A 56 6.49 -3.93 5.20
C VAL A 56 7.82 -4.00 4.45
N GLU A 57 8.39 -2.86 4.05
CA GLU A 57 9.71 -2.82 3.40
C GLU A 57 10.82 -3.30 4.32
N GLU A 58 10.80 -2.89 5.60
CA GLU A 58 11.72 -3.37 6.64
C GLU A 58 11.56 -4.88 6.87
N PHE A 59 10.32 -5.36 6.99
CA PHE A 59 10.04 -6.80 7.10
C PHE A 59 10.62 -7.58 5.92
N GLN A 60 10.39 -7.13 4.68
CA GLN A 60 10.95 -7.81 3.50
C GLN A 60 12.48 -7.81 3.48
N LYS A 61 13.12 -6.70 3.89
CA LYS A 61 14.58 -6.62 3.98
C LYS A 61 15.14 -7.61 5.00
N ASN A 62 14.52 -7.71 6.17
CA ASN A 62 14.94 -8.63 7.24
C ASN A 62 14.80 -10.10 6.81
N ASN A 63 13.71 -10.45 6.12
CA ASN A 63 13.52 -11.81 5.57
C ASN A 63 14.46 -12.13 4.40
N ALA A 64 14.94 -11.12 3.66
CA ALA A 64 15.89 -11.31 2.57
C ALA A 64 17.33 -11.50 3.07
N SER A 65 17.68 -10.93 4.23
CA SER A 65 18.97 -11.16 4.89
C SER A 65 19.10 -12.56 5.52
N GLU A 66 18.01 -13.16 5.99
CA GLU A 66 18.01 -14.52 6.57
C GLU A 66 18.20 -15.64 5.54
N LYS A 67 18.02 -15.37 4.24
CA LYS A 67 18.24 -16.35 3.15
C LYS A 67 19.67 -16.40 2.61
N LYS A 68 20.62 -15.66 3.20
CA LYS A 68 22.01 -15.59 2.76
C LYS A 68 23.03 -16.23 3.71
N GLU A 69 22.59 -16.87 4.80
CA GLU A 69 23.42 -17.79 5.59
C GLU A 69 23.14 -19.25 5.25
#